data_AF-A0A9P9FFB0-F1
#
_entry.id   AF-A0A9P9FFB0-F1
#
_cell.length_a   1.000
_cell.length_b   1.000
_cell.length_c   1.000
_cell.angle_alpha   90.00
_cell.angle_beta   90.00
_cell.angle_gamma   90.00
#
_symmetry.space_group_name_H-M   'P 1'
#
loop_
_entity.id
_entity.type
_entity.pdbx_description
1 polymer ?
#
loop_
_entity_poly.entity_id
_entity_poly.type
_entity_poly.pdbx_seq_one_letter_code
_entity_poly.pdbx_strand_id
1 'polypeptide(L)'
;MKDQTTQVDNDLEANQPPPITRQALPSEDVQARRDTGDDNSEVSVKHGPVSNSRWYLKLLDAGVEENGIRPVPREERTQTEYSELFTVFFTCLLCVLPLPTGALGTAVYGLKLRDVSLIIILFNIITCIPPAFIGIGGVQTGMRQMVQARYSFGLFFGIVPLLLNAGTVTGFTLIGSIVSGQAIAAVNEGAHISVNVGIGIVCSLSFVTALLGYRAIHVWQRWQWLPNLIGIVIAVGCGGKHLVNQVEAGPATVKSVIGYGSLMAGYFMTFGGTASDFTTYHSPNTSNLKVFTYVYLGLLTPSTPLLILGAAIGGAIPNVDAWQAAWDSYGIGGVLAEMLQPAGGFGKFVLVILALSVVGNMVLSNYSVALCLQMLVPIFARVPRFVFIFLTMAIMVPMAIYAAAEWATSLENFLSVIGYWAGCFDAVVIEELVVFRKMDYTTFDPRIWNKWRRLPPGFAAIGASLVSLVVVIPSMNTTWYTGPIGEHIGDVGFEVAFVVTALAYYPLRSLEIKWSGRI
;
A
#
# COMPACT_ATOMS: atom_id res chain seq x y z
N MET A 1 58.14 21.17 24.90
CA MET A 1 56.74 20.71 25.03
C MET A 1 55.86 21.42 23.99
N LYS A 2 56.25 21.31 22.71
CA LYS A 2 55.67 22.08 21.58
C LYS A 2 55.60 21.26 20.28
N ASP A 3 55.64 19.92 20.36
CA ASP A 3 55.73 19.00 19.21
C ASP A 3 54.76 17.81 19.31
N GLN A 4 53.49 18.05 19.67
CA GLN A 4 52.46 16.99 19.58
C GLN A 4 51.15 17.43 18.93
N THR A 5 51.03 18.69 18.50
CA THR A 5 49.77 19.22 17.95
C THR A 5 49.72 19.26 16.42
N THR A 6 50.82 19.01 15.71
CA THR A 6 50.89 19.09 14.24
C THR A 6 50.79 17.73 13.54
N GLN A 7 50.76 16.62 14.30
CA GLN A 7 50.79 15.27 13.74
C GLN A 7 49.41 14.58 13.73
N VAL A 8 48.40 15.18 14.38
CA VAL A 8 47.02 14.65 14.41
C VAL A 8 46.17 15.18 13.24
N ASP A 9 46.52 16.35 12.69
CA ASP A 9 45.79 16.92 11.53
C ASP A 9 46.16 16.27 10.18
N ASN A 10 47.34 15.64 10.07
CA ASN A 10 47.77 15.02 8.80
C ASN A 10 47.17 13.63 8.54
N ASP A 11 46.59 12.96 9.54
CA ASP A 11 45.99 11.63 9.39
C ASP A 11 44.47 11.69 9.09
N LEU A 12 43.85 12.86 9.16
CA LEU A 12 42.42 13.06 8.85
C LEU A 12 42.15 13.50 7.40
N GLU A 13 43.16 13.94 6.64
CA GLU A 13 43.04 14.24 5.20
C GLU A 13 43.25 13.02 4.29
N ALA A 14 43.66 11.87 4.82
CA ALA A 14 44.02 10.69 4.01
C ALA A 14 42.84 9.77 3.61
N ASN A 15 41.58 10.11 3.94
CA ASN A 15 40.43 9.24 3.72
C ASN A 15 39.22 9.91 3.03
N GLN A 16 39.49 10.77 2.05
CA GLN A 16 38.46 11.23 1.10
C GLN A 16 38.55 10.42 -0.21
N PRO A 17 37.43 9.90 -0.76
CA PRO A 17 37.44 9.34 -2.11
C PRO A 17 37.72 10.46 -3.13
N PRO A 18 38.48 10.18 -4.21
CA PRO A 18 38.91 11.21 -5.14
C PRO A 18 37.72 11.79 -5.91
N PRO A 19 37.79 13.06 -6.35
CA PRO A 19 36.75 13.66 -7.18
C PRO A 19 36.68 12.95 -8.52
N ILE A 20 35.47 12.52 -8.91
CA ILE A 20 35.21 11.92 -10.22
C ILE A 20 35.42 12.99 -11.29
N THR A 21 36.64 13.03 -11.81
CA THR A 21 36.96 13.80 -13.01
C THR A 21 36.48 12.99 -14.21
N ARG A 22 35.46 13.48 -14.93
CA ARG A 22 35.08 12.91 -16.23
C ARG A 22 36.26 13.08 -17.19
N GLN A 23 37.04 12.02 -17.38
CA GLN A 23 37.95 11.91 -18.51
C GLN A 23 37.11 11.82 -19.79
N ALA A 24 37.28 12.81 -20.67
CA ALA A 24 36.84 12.71 -22.04
C ALA A 24 37.66 11.62 -22.74
N LEU A 25 36.98 10.62 -23.30
CA LEU A 25 37.64 9.61 -24.13
C LEU A 25 38.10 10.24 -25.46
N PRO A 26 39.25 9.81 -26.03
CA PRO A 26 39.77 10.36 -27.27
C PRO A 26 38.93 9.89 -28.46
N SER A 27 38.71 10.80 -29.41
CA SER A 27 38.19 10.49 -30.74
C SER A 27 39.29 9.83 -31.57
N GLU A 28 39.16 8.54 -31.87
CA GLU A 28 39.92 7.89 -32.93
C GLU A 28 39.00 7.44 -34.07
N ASP A 29 39.50 7.73 -35.27
CA ASP A 29 38.89 7.55 -36.58
C ASP A 29 38.49 6.11 -36.88
N VAL A 30 37.23 5.90 -37.29
CA VAL A 30 36.81 4.66 -37.94
C VAL A 30 36.56 4.94 -39.42
N GLN A 31 37.56 4.57 -40.20
CA GLN A 31 37.55 4.54 -41.65
C GLN A 31 36.56 3.47 -42.17
N ALA A 32 35.88 3.84 -43.25
CA ALA A 32 34.75 3.14 -43.84
C ALA A 32 35.02 1.69 -44.30
N ARG A 33 34.06 0.79 -44.04
CA ARG A 33 33.70 -0.31 -44.96
C ARG A 33 32.17 -0.46 -45.02
N ARG A 34 31.68 -0.50 -46.26
CA ARG A 34 30.28 -0.63 -46.67
C ARG A 34 29.91 -2.11 -46.88
N ASP A 35 28.59 -2.35 -46.79
CA ASP A 35 27.77 -3.48 -47.27
C ASP A 35 27.92 -4.79 -46.48
N THR A 36 26.86 -5.43 -45.97
CA THR A 36 25.56 -5.77 -46.57
C THR A 36 24.43 -5.85 -45.53
N GLY A 37 23.18 -5.67 -45.99
CA GLY A 37 22.01 -5.34 -45.19
C GLY A 37 21.42 -6.40 -44.27
N ASP A 38 20.76 -5.91 -43.22
CA ASP A 38 19.62 -6.53 -42.57
C ASP A 38 18.76 -5.41 -41.95
N ASP A 39 17.45 -5.44 -42.21
CA ASP A 39 16.49 -4.39 -41.90
C ASP A 39 16.07 -4.47 -40.42
N ASN A 40 16.92 -3.92 -39.54
CA ASN A 40 16.62 -3.69 -38.14
C ASN A 40 16.73 -2.19 -37.85
N SER A 41 15.61 -1.48 -37.96
CA SER A 41 15.49 -0.15 -37.36
C SER A 41 15.51 -0.30 -35.83
N GLU A 42 16.71 -0.36 -35.26
CA GLU A 42 16.93 -0.01 -33.86
C GLU A 42 16.52 1.45 -33.70
N VAL A 43 15.27 1.66 -33.27
CA VAL A 43 14.89 2.92 -32.65
C VAL A 43 15.56 2.94 -31.27
N SER A 44 16.86 3.23 -31.27
CA SER A 44 17.53 3.86 -30.15
C SER A 44 16.79 5.16 -29.89
N VAL A 45 15.87 5.14 -28.93
CA VAL A 45 15.29 6.37 -28.38
C VAL A 45 16.42 7.03 -27.58
N LYS A 46 17.30 7.72 -28.31
CA LYS A 46 18.12 8.78 -27.75
C LYS A 46 17.19 9.70 -26.96
N HIS A 47 17.62 10.08 -25.77
CA HIS A 47 16.92 11.04 -24.94
C HIS A 47 16.60 12.26 -25.80
N GLY A 48 15.31 12.47 -26.11
CA GLY A 48 14.85 13.80 -26.43
C GLY A 48 15.06 14.65 -25.17
N PRO A 49 15.61 15.86 -25.26
CA PRO A 49 15.86 16.70 -24.09
C PRO A 49 14.52 16.96 -23.42
N VAL A 50 14.31 16.35 -22.25
CA VAL A 50 13.16 16.65 -21.41
C VAL A 50 13.38 18.07 -20.90
N SER A 51 12.66 19.01 -21.52
CA SER A 51 12.42 20.41 -21.14
C SER A 51 13.47 21.05 -20.23
N ASN A 52 14.29 21.94 -20.82
CA ASN A 52 15.27 22.86 -20.21
C ASN A 52 14.67 23.88 -19.21
N SER A 53 13.69 23.49 -18.41
CA SER A 53 13.12 24.39 -17.43
C SER A 53 13.89 24.30 -16.12
N ARG A 54 14.53 25.41 -15.72
CA ARG A 54 15.25 25.55 -14.44
C ARG A 54 14.45 25.07 -13.22
N TRP A 55 13.11 25.12 -13.27
CA TRP A 55 12.26 24.62 -12.19
C TRP A 55 12.20 23.09 -12.12
N TYR A 56 12.26 22.39 -13.25
CA TYR A 56 12.24 20.93 -13.30
C TYR A 56 13.58 20.34 -12.86
N LEU A 57 14.69 20.96 -13.28
CA LEU A 57 16.02 20.60 -12.79
C LEU A 57 16.15 20.82 -11.28
N LYS A 58 15.59 21.91 -10.73
CA LYS A 58 15.53 22.12 -9.27
C LYS A 58 14.69 21.06 -8.53
N LEU A 59 13.66 20.50 -9.17
CA LEU A 59 12.88 19.39 -8.60
C LEU A 59 13.66 18.07 -8.64
N LEU A 60 14.43 17.81 -9.70
CA LEU A 60 15.31 16.65 -9.80
C LEU A 60 16.45 16.75 -8.76
N ASP A 61 17.07 17.91 -8.62
CA ASP A 61 18.09 18.19 -7.59
C ASP A 61 17.52 18.06 -6.16
N ALA A 62 16.22 18.30 -5.98
CA ALA A 62 15.50 18.08 -4.72
C ALA A 62 15.19 16.59 -4.44
N GLY A 63 15.62 15.67 -5.32
CA GLY A 63 15.50 14.23 -5.12
C GLY A 63 14.16 13.63 -5.59
N VAL A 64 13.54 14.21 -6.61
CA VAL A 64 12.37 13.62 -7.29
C VAL A 64 12.82 12.47 -8.20
N GLU A 65 12.25 11.28 -7.97
CA GLU A 65 12.62 10.05 -8.68
C GLU A 65 12.24 10.10 -10.17
N GLU A 66 13.23 9.90 -11.06
CA GLU A 66 13.09 10.02 -12.53
C GLU A 66 12.60 8.73 -13.21
N ASN A 67 12.87 7.56 -12.62
CA ASN A 67 12.64 6.26 -13.27
C ASN A 67 11.15 5.89 -13.45
N GLY A 68 10.26 6.44 -12.61
CA GLY A 68 8.81 6.31 -12.75
C GLY A 68 8.37 4.85 -12.86
N ILE A 69 7.77 4.54 -14.01
CA ILE A 69 7.18 3.22 -14.31
C ILE A 69 8.15 2.29 -15.07
N ARG A 70 9.36 2.76 -15.39
CA ARG A 70 10.34 1.97 -16.15
C ARG A 70 10.98 0.91 -15.24
N PRO A 71 11.27 -0.29 -15.76
CA PRO A 71 12.06 -1.28 -15.03
C PRO A 71 13.40 -0.69 -14.60
N VAL A 72 13.76 -0.87 -13.34
CA VAL A 72 15.04 -0.41 -12.78
C VAL A 72 16.14 -1.40 -13.19
N PRO A 73 17.21 -0.95 -13.88
CA PRO A 73 18.37 -1.79 -14.23
C PRO A 73 19.02 -2.40 -12.98
N ARG A 74 19.70 -3.54 -13.12
CA ARG A 74 20.31 -4.23 -11.96
C ARG A 74 21.39 -3.38 -11.29
N GLU A 75 22.08 -2.55 -12.07
CA GLU A 75 23.16 -1.67 -11.66
C GLU A 75 22.65 -0.50 -10.79
N GLU A 76 21.39 -0.09 -10.99
CA GLU A 76 20.73 0.98 -10.22
C GLU A 76 20.03 0.45 -8.94
N ARG A 77 20.00 -0.87 -8.73
CA ARG A 77 19.42 -1.50 -7.53
C ARG A 77 20.45 -1.57 -6.41
N THR A 78 20.79 -0.41 -5.87
CA THR A 78 21.89 -0.25 -4.91
C THR A 78 21.49 -0.55 -3.47
N GLN A 79 20.20 -0.72 -3.16
CA GLN A 79 19.75 -0.85 -1.77
C GLN A 79 20.00 -2.25 -1.20
N THR A 80 20.89 -2.34 -0.22
CA THR A 80 21.31 -3.58 0.45
C THR A 80 20.73 -3.73 1.85
N GLU A 81 20.15 -2.67 2.41
CA GLU A 81 19.54 -2.66 3.74
C GLU A 81 18.13 -3.24 3.70
N TYR A 82 18.01 -4.55 3.56
CA TYR A 82 16.70 -5.23 3.48
C TYR A 82 15.81 -5.05 4.71
N SER A 83 16.37 -4.63 5.85
CA SER A 83 15.58 -4.27 7.04
C SER A 83 14.65 -3.07 6.79
N GLU A 84 14.97 -2.22 5.81
CA GLU A 84 14.10 -1.12 5.39
C GLU A 84 12.75 -1.63 4.88
N LEU A 85 12.69 -2.80 4.25
CA LEU A 85 11.42 -3.40 3.83
C LEU A 85 10.48 -3.63 5.01
N PHE A 86 11.03 -4.14 6.12
CA PHE A 86 10.25 -4.27 7.35
C PHE A 86 9.85 -2.91 7.88
N THR A 87 10.80 -1.96 8.02
CA THR A 87 10.51 -0.64 8.60
C THR A 87 9.50 0.15 7.78
N VAL A 88 9.50 0.01 6.45
CA VAL A 88 8.55 0.66 5.55
C VAL A 88 7.13 0.19 5.86
N PHE A 89 6.85 -1.11 5.80
CA PHE A 89 5.50 -1.60 6.10
C PHE A 89 5.15 -1.42 7.59
N PHE A 90 6.10 -1.64 8.48
CA PHE A 90 5.93 -1.47 9.92
C PHE A 90 5.46 -0.05 10.28
N THR A 91 6.19 0.95 9.79
CA THR A 91 5.90 2.36 10.08
C THR A 91 4.63 2.85 9.40
N CYS A 92 4.33 2.34 8.19
CA CYS A 92 3.12 2.65 7.45
C CYS A 92 1.86 2.22 8.23
N LEU A 93 1.93 1.03 8.84
CA LEU A 93 0.78 0.40 9.49
C LEU A 93 0.71 0.67 11.00
N LEU A 94 1.81 1.08 11.64
CA LEU A 94 1.81 1.51 13.03
C LEU A 94 1.27 2.95 13.15
N CYS A 95 0.00 3.13 12.82
CA CYS A 95 -0.74 4.39 12.91
C CYS A 95 -2.17 4.12 13.44
N VAL A 96 -3.03 5.13 13.52
CA VAL A 96 -4.41 4.93 14.02
C VAL A 96 -5.37 4.26 13.03
N LEU A 97 -4.97 4.09 11.75
CA LEU A 97 -5.80 3.52 10.69
C LEU A 97 -6.34 2.10 10.96
N PRO A 98 -5.58 1.15 11.57
CA PRO A 98 -6.10 -0.18 11.83
C PRO A 98 -7.17 -0.22 12.94
N LEU A 99 -7.24 0.79 13.81
CA LEU A 99 -8.17 0.81 14.94
C LEU A 99 -9.64 0.73 14.49
N PRO A 100 -10.14 1.54 13.54
CA PRO A 100 -11.52 1.44 13.09
C PRO A 100 -11.85 0.08 12.49
N THR A 101 -10.96 -0.48 11.66
CA THR A 101 -11.13 -1.81 11.07
C THR A 101 -11.30 -2.89 12.14
N GLY A 102 -10.50 -2.83 13.20
CA GLY A 102 -10.61 -3.72 14.34
C GLY A 102 -11.91 -3.54 15.12
N ALA A 103 -12.31 -2.28 15.33
CA ALA A 103 -13.53 -1.93 16.06
C ALA A 103 -14.80 -2.45 15.37
N LEU A 104 -14.82 -2.56 14.04
CA LEU A 104 -15.96 -3.15 13.31
C LEU A 104 -16.30 -4.56 13.79
N GLY A 105 -15.31 -5.38 14.16
CA GLY A 105 -15.55 -6.77 14.59
C GLY A 105 -16.44 -6.86 15.83
N THR A 106 -16.23 -5.98 16.80
CA THR A 106 -17.03 -5.96 18.04
C THR A 106 -18.24 -5.02 17.93
N ALA A 107 -18.06 -3.83 17.36
CA ALA A 107 -19.10 -2.80 17.31
C ALA A 107 -20.16 -3.02 16.23
N VAL A 108 -19.81 -3.67 15.11
CA VAL A 108 -20.73 -3.87 13.96
C VAL A 108 -21.11 -5.35 13.82
N TYR A 109 -20.13 -6.25 13.83
CA TYR A 109 -20.39 -7.70 13.72
C TYR A 109 -20.87 -8.33 15.03
N GLY A 110 -20.86 -7.59 16.15
CA GLY A 110 -21.38 -8.04 17.44
C GLY A 110 -20.66 -9.25 18.01
N LEU A 111 -19.40 -9.47 17.64
CA LEU A 111 -18.59 -10.58 18.13
C LEU A 111 -17.95 -10.23 19.48
N LYS A 112 -17.65 -11.25 20.29
CA LYS A 112 -16.86 -11.07 21.51
C LYS A 112 -15.42 -10.70 21.17
N LEU A 113 -14.78 -9.89 22.00
CA LEU A 113 -13.37 -9.50 21.85
C LEU A 113 -12.44 -10.72 21.61
N ARG A 114 -12.64 -11.81 22.35
CA ARG A 114 -11.87 -13.04 22.17
C ARG A 114 -11.99 -13.58 20.75
N ASP A 115 -13.22 -13.68 20.24
CA ASP A 115 -13.50 -14.29 18.94
C ASP A 115 -12.95 -13.38 17.83
N VAL A 116 -13.15 -12.06 17.93
CA VAL A 116 -12.55 -11.07 17.02
C VAL A 116 -11.02 -11.16 17.02
N SER A 117 -10.40 -11.25 18.19
CA SER A 117 -8.93 -11.35 18.32
C SER A 117 -8.38 -12.60 17.63
N LEU A 118 -9.06 -13.75 17.80
CA LEU A 118 -8.68 -14.99 17.13
C LEU A 118 -8.86 -14.89 15.61
N ILE A 119 -9.95 -14.29 15.14
CA ILE A 119 -10.18 -14.09 13.70
C ILE A 119 -9.09 -13.20 13.12
N ILE A 120 -8.77 -12.07 13.76
CA ILE A 120 -7.67 -11.18 13.34
C ILE A 120 -6.37 -11.98 13.22
N ILE A 121 -5.98 -12.72 14.26
CA ILE A 121 -4.70 -13.45 14.25
C ILE A 121 -4.68 -14.48 13.11
N LEU A 122 -5.72 -15.30 12.99
CA LEU A 122 -5.77 -16.40 12.02
C LEU A 122 -5.84 -15.89 10.58
N PHE A 123 -6.70 -14.92 10.29
CA PHE A 123 -6.83 -14.36 8.94
C PHE A 123 -5.62 -13.50 8.56
N ASN A 124 -5.04 -12.73 9.48
CA ASN A 124 -3.85 -11.92 9.16
C ASN A 124 -2.65 -12.79 8.77
N ILE A 125 -2.45 -13.91 9.48
CA ILE A 125 -1.37 -14.86 9.17
C ILE A 125 -1.50 -15.39 7.74
N ILE A 126 -2.73 -15.59 7.25
CA ILE A 126 -2.98 -16.11 5.89
C ILE A 126 -2.92 -14.97 4.86
N THR A 127 -3.64 -13.88 5.10
CA THR A 127 -3.85 -12.78 4.15
C THR A 127 -2.61 -11.89 3.95
N CYS A 128 -1.64 -11.93 4.87
CA CYS A 128 -0.33 -11.30 4.67
C CYS A 128 0.61 -12.11 3.75
N ILE A 129 0.32 -13.39 3.46
CA ILE A 129 1.21 -14.24 2.64
C ILE A 129 1.24 -13.76 1.18
N PRO A 130 0.10 -13.55 0.48
CA PRO A 130 0.10 -13.08 -0.90
C PRO A 130 0.92 -11.81 -1.14
N PRO A 131 0.72 -10.68 -0.42
CA PRO A 131 1.50 -9.47 -0.67
C PRO A 131 3.00 -9.66 -0.38
N ALA A 132 3.35 -10.41 0.67
CA ALA A 132 4.75 -10.68 1.01
C ALA A 132 5.45 -11.54 -0.04
N PHE A 133 4.74 -12.52 -0.60
CA PHE A 133 5.24 -13.38 -1.66
C PHE A 133 5.40 -12.63 -2.98
N ILE A 134 4.37 -11.88 -3.39
CA ILE A 134 4.38 -11.09 -4.62
C ILE A 134 5.45 -9.99 -4.55
N GLY A 135 5.67 -9.39 -3.37
CA GLY A 135 6.69 -8.36 -3.15
C GLY A 135 8.13 -8.79 -3.46
N ILE A 136 8.42 -10.10 -3.44
CA ILE A 136 9.72 -10.67 -3.85
C ILE A 136 10.00 -10.33 -5.34
N GLY A 137 8.95 -10.33 -6.16
CA GLY A 137 9.03 -10.04 -7.59
C GLY A 137 9.64 -8.68 -7.88
N GLY A 138 9.36 -7.65 -7.08
CA GLY A 138 9.97 -6.34 -7.26
C GLY A 138 11.49 -6.33 -7.10
N VAL A 139 12.03 -7.07 -6.12
CA VAL A 139 13.50 -7.20 -5.92
C VAL A 139 14.15 -7.92 -7.12
N GLN A 140 13.55 -9.02 -7.56
CA GLN A 140 14.11 -9.87 -8.61
C GLN A 140 14.00 -9.23 -10.00
N THR A 141 12.84 -8.67 -10.33
CA THR A 141 12.56 -8.11 -11.66
C THR A 141 12.93 -6.64 -11.79
N GLY A 142 12.93 -5.87 -10.70
CA GLY A 142 13.08 -4.41 -10.71
C GLY A 142 11.90 -3.68 -11.34
N MET A 143 10.75 -4.35 -11.44
CA MET A 143 9.53 -3.79 -12.03
C MET A 143 8.49 -3.50 -10.96
N ARG A 144 7.75 -2.40 -11.14
CA ARG A 144 6.59 -2.04 -10.31
C ARG A 144 5.51 -3.12 -10.38
N GLN A 145 4.63 -3.18 -9.38
CA GLN A 145 3.69 -4.29 -9.26
C GLN A 145 2.76 -4.41 -10.48
N MET A 146 2.19 -3.29 -10.92
CA MET A 146 1.31 -3.26 -12.08
C MET A 146 2.05 -3.40 -13.42
N VAL A 147 3.37 -3.21 -13.45
CA VAL A 147 4.19 -3.55 -14.62
C VAL A 147 4.39 -5.06 -14.70
N GLN A 148 4.64 -5.72 -13.56
CA GLN A 148 4.72 -7.18 -13.49
C GLN A 148 3.39 -7.84 -13.87
N ALA A 149 2.25 -7.25 -13.49
CA ALA A 149 0.92 -7.74 -13.86
C ALA A 149 0.70 -7.83 -15.39
N ARG A 150 1.42 -7.06 -16.20
CA ARG A 150 1.33 -7.12 -17.68
C ARG A 150 1.79 -8.45 -18.27
N TYR A 151 2.59 -9.21 -17.52
CA TYR A 151 3.05 -10.55 -17.91
C TYR A 151 2.01 -11.64 -17.66
N SER A 152 0.85 -11.28 -17.10
CA SER A 152 -0.33 -12.15 -16.94
C SER A 152 -1.54 -11.55 -17.64
N PHE A 153 -1.85 -10.29 -17.35
CA PHE A 153 -3.03 -9.55 -17.86
C PHE A 153 -2.79 -8.86 -19.20
N GLY A 154 -1.59 -8.95 -19.77
CA GLY A 154 -1.24 -8.21 -20.99
C GLY A 154 -1.25 -6.69 -20.79
N LEU A 155 -0.98 -5.95 -21.86
CA LEU A 155 -0.87 -4.48 -21.78
C LEU A 155 -2.24 -3.80 -21.63
N PHE A 156 -3.27 -4.32 -22.30
CA PHE A 156 -4.59 -3.68 -22.35
C PHE A 156 -5.49 -4.12 -21.20
N PHE A 157 -5.67 -5.43 -20.98
CA PHE A 157 -6.49 -5.89 -19.84
C PHE A 157 -5.83 -5.62 -18.49
N GLY A 158 -4.51 -5.45 -18.45
CA GLY A 158 -3.78 -4.97 -17.27
C GLY A 158 -4.21 -3.59 -16.78
N ILE A 159 -4.94 -2.79 -17.59
CA ILE A 159 -5.53 -1.52 -17.15
C ILE A 159 -6.63 -1.73 -16.09
N VAL A 160 -7.33 -2.86 -16.11
CA VAL A 160 -8.39 -3.16 -15.14
C VAL A 160 -7.84 -3.27 -13.71
N PRO A 161 -6.90 -4.19 -13.40
CA PRO A 161 -6.31 -4.25 -12.06
C PRO A 161 -5.52 -2.98 -11.70
N LEU A 162 -4.95 -2.29 -12.69
CA LEU A 162 -4.29 -0.98 -12.48
C LEU A 162 -5.25 0.07 -11.91
N LEU A 163 -6.45 0.21 -12.49
CA LEU A 163 -7.47 1.16 -12.03
C LEU A 163 -8.06 0.73 -10.69
N LEU A 164 -8.31 -0.56 -10.50
CA LEU A 164 -8.80 -1.11 -9.24
C LEU A 164 -7.81 -0.83 -8.10
N ASN A 165 -6.51 -1.06 -8.34
CA ASN A 165 -5.47 -0.74 -7.37
C ASN A 165 -5.34 0.76 -7.09
N ALA A 166 -5.40 1.61 -8.13
CA ALA A 166 -5.42 3.05 -7.94
C ALA A 166 -6.60 3.49 -7.06
N GLY A 167 -7.78 2.90 -7.28
CA GLY A 167 -8.98 3.10 -6.45
C GLY A 167 -8.78 2.62 -5.02
N THR A 168 -8.25 1.41 -4.82
CA THR A 168 -7.96 0.85 -3.49
C THR A 168 -7.00 1.72 -2.69
N VAL A 169 -5.88 2.11 -3.26
CA VAL A 169 -4.88 2.91 -2.56
C VAL A 169 -5.41 4.33 -2.26
N THR A 170 -6.21 4.90 -3.18
CA THR A 170 -6.95 6.15 -2.93
C THR A 170 -7.97 5.99 -1.80
N GLY A 171 -8.68 4.86 -1.74
CA GLY A 171 -9.67 4.57 -0.71
C GLY A 171 -9.07 4.42 0.68
N PHE A 172 -7.90 3.76 0.82
CA PHE A 172 -7.18 3.74 2.11
C PHE A 172 -6.72 5.13 2.54
N THR A 173 -6.30 5.97 1.59
CA THR A 173 -5.94 7.38 1.85
C THR A 173 -7.16 8.18 2.30
N LEU A 174 -8.32 7.95 1.66
CA LEU A 174 -9.61 8.54 2.01
C LEU A 174 -10.02 8.16 3.43
N ILE A 175 -10.09 6.87 3.76
CA ILE A 175 -10.45 6.38 5.11
C ILE A 175 -9.45 6.92 6.15
N GLY A 176 -8.16 6.88 5.84
CA GLY A 176 -7.12 7.43 6.71
C GLY A 176 -7.34 8.91 7.03
N SER A 177 -7.73 9.71 6.04
CA SER A 177 -8.04 11.12 6.24
C SER A 177 -9.26 11.33 7.14
N ILE A 178 -10.27 10.45 7.08
CA ILE A 178 -11.46 10.51 7.95
C ILE A 178 -11.04 10.26 9.40
N VAL A 179 -10.28 9.20 9.67
CA VAL A 179 -9.82 8.86 11.03
C VAL A 179 -8.96 9.97 11.62
N SER A 180 -8.03 10.52 10.83
CA SER A 180 -7.22 11.66 11.27
C SER A 180 -8.06 12.93 11.47
N GLY A 181 -9.03 13.19 10.59
CA GLY A 181 -9.93 14.35 10.69
C GLY A 181 -10.83 14.28 11.92
N GLN A 182 -11.33 13.08 12.23
CA GLN A 182 -12.05 12.77 13.46
C GLN A 182 -11.22 13.06 14.70
N ALA A 183 -9.96 12.60 14.73
CA ALA A 183 -9.06 12.84 15.85
C ALA A 183 -8.73 14.35 16.00
N ILE A 184 -8.52 15.08 14.91
CA ILE A 184 -8.28 16.54 14.94
C ILE A 184 -9.50 17.30 15.46
N ALA A 185 -10.69 16.96 14.99
CA ALA A 185 -11.93 17.59 15.44
C ALA A 185 -12.14 17.41 16.95
N ALA A 186 -11.74 16.25 17.49
CA ALA A 186 -11.86 15.92 18.91
C ALA A 186 -10.78 16.58 19.81
N VAL A 187 -9.78 17.27 19.28
CA VAL A 187 -8.72 17.93 20.09
C VAL A 187 -9.29 19.03 21.00
N ASN A 188 -10.24 19.80 20.49
CA ASN A 188 -10.83 20.90 21.25
C ASN A 188 -12.26 21.20 20.82
N GLU A 189 -13.23 20.75 21.62
CA GLU A 189 -14.65 21.01 21.39
C GLU A 189 -14.98 22.50 21.31
N GLY A 190 -14.31 23.34 22.11
CA GLY A 190 -14.51 24.79 22.10
C GLY A 190 -13.94 25.51 20.88
N ALA A 191 -13.12 24.85 20.06
CA ALA A 191 -12.63 25.40 18.80
C ALA A 191 -13.60 25.16 17.63
N HIS A 192 -14.63 24.33 17.82
CA HIS A 192 -15.65 23.98 16.81
C HIS A 192 -15.04 23.56 15.46
N ILE A 193 -13.93 22.83 15.48
CA ILE A 193 -13.31 22.28 14.28
C ILE A 193 -14.16 21.09 13.82
N SER A 194 -14.78 21.20 12.65
CA SER A 194 -15.51 20.08 12.06
C SER A 194 -14.56 18.99 11.55
N VAL A 195 -15.05 17.75 11.49
CA VAL A 195 -14.34 16.63 10.86
C VAL A 195 -13.91 16.96 9.42
N ASN A 196 -14.75 17.70 8.68
CA ASN A 196 -14.47 18.14 7.31
C ASN A 196 -13.22 19.03 7.24
N VAL A 197 -13.06 19.94 8.19
CA VAL A 197 -11.86 20.79 8.29
C VAL A 197 -10.65 19.94 8.65
N GLY A 198 -10.80 19.00 9.60
CA GLY A 198 -9.74 18.05 9.96
C GLY A 198 -9.24 17.22 8.78
N ILE A 199 -10.16 16.69 7.96
CA ILE A 199 -9.86 15.97 6.71
C ILE A 199 -9.04 16.88 5.78
N GLY A 200 -9.49 18.12 5.55
CA GLY A 200 -8.81 19.08 4.69
C GLY A 200 -7.38 19.40 5.15
N ILE A 201 -7.17 19.57 6.46
CA ILE A 201 -5.85 19.81 7.06
C ILE A 201 -4.90 18.64 6.78
N VAL A 202 -5.34 17.41 7.05
CA VAL A 202 -4.49 16.21 6.92
C VAL A 202 -4.17 15.92 5.46
N CYS A 203 -5.15 16.06 4.57
CA CYS A 203 -4.93 15.89 3.13
C CYS A 203 -3.93 16.93 2.59
N SER A 204 -4.06 18.19 3.02
CA SER A 204 -3.13 19.26 2.64
C SER A 204 -1.72 18.99 3.15
N LEU A 205 -1.59 18.53 4.40
CA LEU A 205 -0.30 18.17 4.97
C LEU A 205 0.32 16.98 4.23
N SER A 206 -0.46 15.93 3.96
CA SER A 206 0.00 14.77 3.17
C SER A 206 0.49 15.20 1.79
N PHE A 207 -0.26 16.08 1.11
CA PHE A 207 0.15 16.64 -0.17
C PHE A 207 1.49 17.38 -0.07
N VAL A 208 1.64 18.31 0.88
CA VAL A 208 2.89 19.05 1.08
C VAL A 208 4.05 18.09 1.40
N THR A 209 3.84 17.10 2.26
CA THR A 209 4.89 16.13 2.60
C THR A 209 5.30 15.25 1.42
N ALA A 210 4.37 14.93 0.51
CA ALA A 210 4.68 14.21 -0.73
C ALA A 210 5.56 15.03 -1.69
N LEU A 211 5.61 16.37 -1.55
CA LEU A 211 6.50 17.24 -2.32
C LEU A 211 7.93 17.34 -1.74
N LEU A 212 8.15 16.93 -0.49
CA LEU A 212 9.45 17.11 0.22
C LEU A 212 10.60 16.22 -0.29
N GLY A 213 10.39 15.48 -1.38
CA GLY A 213 11.40 14.67 -2.05
C GLY A 213 11.73 13.36 -1.31
N TYR A 214 12.49 12.49 -1.98
CA TYR A 214 12.80 11.13 -1.51
C TYR A 214 13.48 11.10 -0.12
N ARG A 215 14.41 12.02 0.14
CA ARG A 215 15.17 12.03 1.40
C ARG A 215 14.30 12.32 2.63
N ALA A 216 13.38 13.27 2.53
CA ALA A 216 12.50 13.62 3.64
C ALA A 216 11.54 12.48 3.97
N ILE A 217 10.98 11.86 2.93
CA ILE A 217 10.06 10.71 3.07
C ILE A 217 10.80 9.53 3.71
N HIS A 218 12.05 9.27 3.34
CA HIS A 218 12.83 8.19 3.94
C HIS A 218 13.14 8.41 5.41
N VAL A 219 13.52 9.63 5.82
CA VAL A 219 13.73 9.95 7.24
C VAL A 219 12.43 9.80 8.00
N TRP A 220 11.31 10.29 7.46
CA TRP A 220 9.99 10.12 8.04
C TRP A 220 9.67 8.64 8.24
N GLN A 221 9.81 7.83 7.18
CA GLN A 221 9.49 6.41 7.22
C GLN A 221 10.39 5.61 8.17
N ARG A 222 11.62 6.08 8.41
CA ARG A 222 12.55 5.42 9.34
C ARG A 222 12.16 5.62 10.81
N TRP A 223 11.55 6.76 11.16
CA TRP A 223 11.39 7.19 12.55
C TRP A 223 9.96 7.43 13.02
N GLN A 224 8.99 7.63 12.12
CA GLN A 224 7.61 7.98 12.47
C GLN A 224 6.93 6.93 13.36
N TRP A 225 7.33 5.66 13.28
CA TRP A 225 6.76 4.59 14.11
C TRP A 225 6.96 4.85 15.61
N LEU A 226 8.05 5.51 16.03
CA LEU A 226 8.36 5.69 17.45
C LEU A 226 7.40 6.68 18.13
N PRO A 227 7.19 7.91 17.63
CA PRO A 227 6.15 8.80 18.15
C PRO A 227 4.75 8.17 18.14
N ASN A 228 4.41 7.42 17.08
CA ASN A 228 3.12 6.74 16.97
C ASN A 228 2.96 5.68 18.07
N LEU A 229 3.98 4.83 18.27
CA LEU A 229 3.98 3.80 19.31
C LEU A 229 3.82 4.41 20.70
N ILE A 230 4.60 5.45 21.00
CA ILE A 230 4.55 6.16 22.28
C ILE A 230 3.14 6.75 22.49
N GLY A 231 2.57 7.39 21.47
CA GLY A 231 1.22 7.95 21.55
C GLY A 231 0.15 6.88 21.81
N ILE A 232 0.23 5.73 21.13
CA ILE A 232 -0.70 4.61 21.33
C ILE A 232 -0.55 4.04 22.75
N VAL A 233 0.68 3.86 23.24
CA VAL A 233 0.95 3.38 24.60
C VAL A 233 0.41 4.36 25.64
N ILE A 234 0.56 5.67 25.43
CA ILE A 234 -0.01 6.69 26.33
C ILE A 234 -1.54 6.63 26.31
N ALA A 235 -2.16 6.55 25.13
CA ALA A 235 -3.62 6.44 25.02
C ALA A 235 -4.15 5.21 25.77
N VAL A 236 -3.50 4.04 25.59
CA VAL A 236 -3.83 2.82 26.33
C VAL A 236 -3.53 2.97 27.83
N GLY A 237 -2.45 3.64 28.22
CA GLY A 237 -2.12 3.88 29.62
C GLY A 237 -3.16 4.76 30.34
N CYS A 238 -3.71 5.76 29.66
CA CYS A 238 -4.70 6.68 30.22
C CYS A 238 -6.13 6.09 30.21
N GLY A 239 -6.55 5.52 29.08
CA GLY A 239 -7.92 5.03 28.88
C GLY A 239 -8.11 3.53 29.07
N GLY A 240 -7.03 2.74 29.13
CA GLY A 240 -7.07 1.28 29.04
C GLY A 240 -7.82 0.56 30.16
N LYS A 241 -7.99 1.21 31.32
CA LYS A 241 -8.79 0.67 32.44
C LYS A 241 -10.24 0.36 32.04
N HIS A 242 -10.75 1.01 30.99
CA HIS A 242 -12.10 0.81 30.49
C HIS A 242 -12.20 -0.33 29.45
N LEU A 243 -11.08 -0.80 28.89
CA LEU A 243 -11.06 -1.88 27.90
C LEU A 243 -11.54 -3.23 28.48
N VAL A 244 -11.60 -3.38 29.81
CA VAL A 244 -12.16 -4.57 30.46
C VAL A 244 -13.69 -4.59 30.43
N ASN A 245 -14.35 -3.44 30.21
CA ASN A 245 -15.80 -3.28 30.27
C ASN A 245 -16.47 -3.75 28.97
N GLN A 246 -16.17 -4.96 28.51
CA GLN A 246 -16.70 -5.51 27.26
C GLN A 246 -18.20 -5.80 27.35
N VAL A 247 -18.94 -5.49 26.29
CA VAL A 247 -20.35 -5.84 26.16
C VAL A 247 -20.51 -7.36 26.04
N GLU A 248 -21.54 -7.90 26.69
CA GLU A 248 -21.91 -9.29 26.48
C GLU A 248 -22.47 -9.48 25.08
N ALA A 249 -21.74 -10.21 24.25
CA ALA A 249 -22.21 -10.65 22.94
C ALA A 249 -22.74 -12.09 22.99
N GLY A 250 -23.60 -12.44 22.02
CA GLY A 250 -24.02 -13.82 21.80
C GLY A 250 -22.86 -14.73 21.33
N PRO A 251 -23.11 -16.03 21.16
CA PRO A 251 -22.15 -16.93 20.52
C PRO A 251 -21.81 -16.46 19.10
N ALA A 252 -20.55 -16.59 18.69
CA ALA A 252 -20.13 -16.29 17.34
C ALA A 252 -20.88 -17.18 16.33
N THR A 253 -21.46 -16.56 15.30
CA THR A 253 -22.12 -17.27 14.20
C THR A 253 -21.15 -17.48 13.06
N VAL A 254 -21.38 -18.49 12.23
CA VAL A 254 -20.57 -18.69 11.01
C VAL A 254 -20.57 -17.43 10.14
N LYS A 255 -21.74 -16.79 10.00
CA LYS A 255 -21.94 -15.55 9.25
C LYS A 255 -21.05 -14.40 9.73
N SER A 256 -20.98 -14.17 11.05
CA SER A 256 -20.16 -13.10 11.61
C SER A 256 -18.67 -13.42 11.59
N VAL A 257 -18.30 -14.69 11.80
CA VAL A 257 -16.89 -15.13 11.75
C VAL A 257 -16.32 -15.00 10.34
N ILE A 258 -17.02 -15.54 9.34
CA ILE A 258 -16.55 -15.50 7.94
C ILE A 258 -16.64 -14.07 7.40
N GLY A 259 -17.74 -13.35 7.64
CA GLY A 259 -17.87 -11.97 7.18
C GLY A 259 -16.75 -11.05 7.68
N TYR A 260 -16.43 -11.11 8.98
CA TYR A 260 -15.32 -10.31 9.52
C TYR A 260 -13.94 -10.83 9.07
N GLY A 261 -13.77 -12.15 8.90
CA GLY A 261 -12.57 -12.73 8.32
C GLY A 261 -12.30 -12.22 6.90
N SER A 262 -13.34 -12.16 6.07
CA SER A 262 -13.27 -11.60 4.71
C SER A 262 -12.89 -10.14 4.67
N LEU A 263 -13.31 -9.36 5.67
CA LEU A 263 -12.91 -7.97 5.82
C LEU A 263 -11.39 -7.84 6.08
N MET A 264 -10.77 -8.78 6.79
CA MET A 264 -9.30 -8.82 6.97
C MET A 264 -8.57 -9.06 5.64
N ALA A 265 -9.15 -9.86 4.73
CA ALA A 265 -8.56 -10.08 3.41
C ALA A 265 -8.54 -8.79 2.58
N GLY A 266 -9.62 -8.00 2.61
CA GLY A 266 -9.64 -6.66 2.01
C GLY A 266 -8.55 -5.74 2.55
N TYR A 267 -8.23 -5.86 3.84
CA TYR A 267 -7.19 -5.06 4.48
C TYR A 267 -5.76 -5.45 4.04
N PHE A 268 -5.42 -6.75 4.00
CA PHE A 268 -4.03 -7.18 3.73
C PHE A 268 -3.76 -7.61 2.29
N MET A 269 -4.66 -8.34 1.63
CA MET A 269 -4.39 -8.88 0.29
C MET A 269 -4.22 -7.76 -0.74
N THR A 270 -4.86 -6.62 -0.52
CA THR A 270 -4.74 -5.44 -1.39
C THR A 270 -3.32 -4.87 -1.49
N PHE A 271 -2.45 -5.13 -0.50
CA PHE A 271 -1.02 -4.81 -0.63
C PHE A 271 -0.36 -5.59 -1.77
N GLY A 272 -0.95 -6.71 -2.24
CA GLY A 272 -0.46 -7.47 -3.39
C GLY A 272 -0.42 -6.63 -4.67
N GLY A 273 -1.27 -5.61 -4.78
CA GLY A 273 -1.29 -4.64 -5.88
C GLY A 273 -0.23 -3.54 -5.82
N THR A 274 0.51 -3.41 -4.71
CA THR A 274 1.53 -2.34 -4.51
C THR A 274 2.85 -2.82 -3.90
N ALA A 275 2.94 -4.05 -3.39
CA ALA A 275 4.10 -4.51 -2.62
C ALA A 275 5.44 -4.31 -3.38
N SER A 276 5.47 -4.63 -4.67
CA SER A 276 6.68 -4.47 -5.49
C SER A 276 7.09 -3.01 -5.70
N ASP A 277 6.20 -2.04 -5.53
CA ASP A 277 6.53 -0.62 -5.68
C ASP A 277 7.61 -0.20 -4.68
N PHE A 278 7.62 -0.79 -3.48
CA PHE A 278 8.59 -0.48 -2.43
C PHE A 278 9.83 -1.37 -2.45
N THR A 279 9.81 -2.50 -3.17
CA THR A 279 10.93 -3.45 -3.20
C THR A 279 11.85 -3.28 -4.42
N THR A 280 11.40 -2.64 -5.49
CA THR A 280 12.12 -2.48 -6.79
C THR A 280 13.57 -2.00 -6.74
N TYR A 281 13.95 -1.17 -5.77
CA TYR A 281 15.30 -0.61 -5.67
C TYR A 281 16.31 -1.50 -4.91
N HIS A 282 15.84 -2.59 -4.32
CA HIS A 282 16.71 -3.50 -3.56
C HIS A 282 17.50 -4.40 -4.48
N SER A 283 18.74 -4.69 -4.07
CA SER A 283 19.61 -5.62 -4.79
C SER A 283 19.01 -7.03 -4.84
N PRO A 284 19.10 -7.76 -5.97
CA PRO A 284 18.66 -9.15 -6.06
C PRO A 284 19.61 -10.14 -5.35
N ASN A 285 20.74 -9.67 -4.79
CA ASN A 285 21.75 -10.48 -4.13
C ASN A 285 21.35 -10.88 -2.69
N THR A 286 20.15 -11.43 -2.52
CA THR A 286 19.63 -11.91 -1.22
C THR A 286 18.73 -13.11 -1.41
N SER A 287 18.44 -13.83 -0.33
CA SER A 287 17.46 -14.91 -0.36
C SER A 287 16.03 -14.35 -0.44
N ASN A 288 15.19 -15.01 -1.24
CA ASN A 288 13.76 -14.68 -1.35
C ASN A 288 13.03 -14.80 -0.01
N LEU A 289 13.43 -15.78 0.83
CA LEU A 289 12.86 -15.95 2.17
C LEU A 289 13.15 -14.76 3.08
N LYS A 290 14.33 -14.12 2.95
CA LYS A 290 14.66 -12.92 3.73
C LYS A 290 13.76 -11.74 3.34
N VAL A 291 13.54 -11.53 2.05
CA VAL A 291 12.63 -10.49 1.53
C VAL A 291 11.20 -10.76 2.00
N PHE A 292 10.72 -11.99 1.82
CA PHE A 292 9.40 -12.43 2.28
C PHE A 292 9.19 -12.13 3.77
N THR A 293 10.13 -12.57 4.62
CA THR A 293 10.02 -12.41 6.08
C THR A 293 9.95 -10.95 6.50
N TYR A 294 10.74 -10.06 5.88
CA TYR A 294 10.69 -8.63 6.23
C TYR A 294 9.36 -7.98 5.83
N VAL A 295 8.86 -8.25 4.63
CA VAL A 295 7.56 -7.70 4.19
C VAL A 295 6.43 -8.29 5.04
N TYR A 296 6.42 -9.61 5.22
CA TYR A 296 5.40 -10.33 6.00
C TYR A 296 5.34 -9.84 7.44
N LEU A 297 6.48 -9.78 8.15
CA LEU A 297 6.52 -9.28 9.52
C LEU A 297 6.22 -7.78 9.59
N GLY A 298 6.62 -7.00 8.58
CA GLY A 298 6.32 -5.56 8.52
C GLY A 298 4.82 -5.28 8.42
N LEU A 299 4.07 -6.13 7.72
CA LEU A 299 2.60 -6.06 7.65
C LEU A 299 1.93 -6.59 8.93
N LEU A 300 2.36 -7.76 9.40
CA LEU A 300 1.69 -8.50 10.47
C LEU A 300 1.89 -7.87 11.86
N THR A 301 3.13 -7.47 12.18
CA THR A 301 3.52 -7.09 13.55
C THR A 301 2.92 -5.78 14.06
N PRO A 302 2.80 -4.67 13.29
CA PRO A 302 2.14 -3.47 13.79
C PRO A 302 0.61 -3.59 13.75
N SER A 303 0.07 -4.24 12.71
CA SER A 303 -1.35 -4.21 12.41
C SER A 303 -2.15 -5.12 13.34
N THR A 304 -1.66 -6.32 13.62
CA THR A 304 -2.36 -7.30 14.47
C THR A 304 -2.69 -6.75 15.87
N PRO A 305 -1.74 -6.20 16.65
CA PRO A 305 -2.06 -5.64 17.96
C PRO A 305 -2.96 -4.40 17.86
N LEU A 306 -2.84 -3.59 16.81
CA LEU A 306 -3.71 -2.42 16.62
C LEU A 306 -5.13 -2.80 16.23
N LEU A 307 -5.33 -3.80 15.37
CA LEU A 307 -6.65 -4.35 15.06
C LEU A 307 -7.30 -4.92 16.33
N ILE A 308 -6.54 -5.64 17.16
CA ILE A 308 -7.04 -6.16 18.45
C ILE A 308 -7.37 -5.02 19.42
N LEU A 309 -6.55 -3.97 19.48
CA LEU A 309 -6.83 -2.79 20.28
C LEU A 309 -8.11 -2.09 19.80
N GLY A 310 -8.28 -1.95 18.48
CA GLY A 310 -9.52 -1.45 17.88
C GLY A 310 -10.75 -2.28 18.29
N ALA A 311 -10.63 -3.60 18.23
CA ALA A 311 -11.69 -4.52 18.68
C ALA A 311 -12.01 -4.35 20.17
N ALA A 312 -10.99 -4.19 21.02
CA ALA A 312 -11.15 -3.98 22.45
C ALA A 312 -11.83 -2.63 22.75
N ILE A 313 -11.49 -1.58 22.01
CA ILE A 313 -12.18 -0.29 22.07
C ILE A 313 -13.64 -0.47 21.66
N GLY A 314 -13.89 -1.03 20.47
CA GLY A 314 -15.24 -1.22 19.92
C GLY A 314 -16.18 -2.01 20.85
N GLY A 315 -15.67 -3.04 21.52
CA GLY A 315 -16.48 -3.86 22.42
C GLY A 315 -16.74 -3.23 23.79
N ALA A 316 -15.97 -2.21 24.18
CA ALA A 316 -16.17 -1.48 25.43
C ALA A 316 -17.03 -0.22 25.28
N ILE A 317 -17.14 0.34 24.06
CA ILE A 317 -17.89 1.58 23.77
C ILE A 317 -19.28 1.60 24.43
N PRO A 318 -20.16 0.59 24.26
CA PRO A 318 -21.53 0.69 24.77
C PRO A 318 -21.66 0.61 26.29
N ASN A 319 -20.61 0.19 27.00
CA ASN A 319 -20.57 0.13 28.47
C ASN A 319 -19.82 1.32 29.10
N VAL A 320 -19.36 2.27 28.29
CA VAL A 320 -18.61 3.45 28.73
C VAL A 320 -19.26 4.68 28.12
N ASP A 321 -20.18 5.31 28.86
CA ASP A 321 -21.03 6.41 28.35
C ASP A 321 -20.23 7.52 27.65
N ALA A 322 -19.06 7.89 28.20
CA ALA A 322 -18.18 8.88 27.59
C ALA A 322 -17.65 8.44 26.22
N TRP A 323 -17.30 7.16 26.06
CA TRP A 323 -16.83 6.61 24.78
C TRP A 323 -17.97 6.48 23.77
N GLN A 324 -19.17 6.09 24.21
CA GLN A 324 -20.36 6.08 23.36
C GLN A 324 -20.66 7.49 22.82
N ALA A 325 -20.71 8.50 23.69
CA ALA A 325 -20.95 9.89 23.28
C ALA A 325 -19.86 10.40 22.31
N ALA A 326 -18.59 10.05 22.56
CA ALA A 326 -17.49 10.46 21.70
C ALA A 326 -17.47 9.72 20.35
N TRP A 327 -17.88 8.45 20.33
CA TRP A 327 -18.06 7.67 19.10
C TRP A 327 -19.18 8.24 18.23
N ASP A 328 -20.30 8.61 18.83
CA ASP A 328 -21.43 9.19 18.11
C ASP A 328 -21.10 10.58 17.54
N SER A 329 -20.22 11.33 18.23
CA SER A 329 -19.83 12.69 17.82
C SER A 329 -18.70 12.71 16.78
N TYR A 330 -17.65 11.91 16.98
CA TYR A 330 -16.41 11.97 16.20
C TYR A 330 -15.86 10.60 15.83
N GLY A 331 -16.62 9.51 15.97
CA GLY A 331 -16.15 8.16 15.69
C GLY A 331 -14.95 7.77 16.56
N ILE A 332 -14.02 7.00 15.99
CA ILE A 332 -12.89 6.48 16.76
C ILE A 332 -11.91 7.57 17.21
N GLY A 333 -11.82 8.69 16.47
CA GLY A 333 -11.01 9.83 16.86
C GLY A 333 -11.52 10.48 18.16
N GLY A 334 -12.85 10.51 18.35
CA GLY A 334 -13.47 10.94 19.61
C GLY A 334 -13.12 10.01 20.77
N VAL A 335 -13.23 8.70 20.56
CA VAL A 335 -12.89 7.72 21.61
C VAL A 335 -11.42 7.81 22.01
N LEU A 336 -10.50 8.03 21.07
CA LEU A 336 -9.09 8.29 21.39
C LEU A 336 -8.89 9.57 22.20
N ALA A 337 -9.67 10.61 21.93
CA ALA A 337 -9.64 11.85 22.71
C ALA A 337 -10.08 11.61 24.16
N GLU A 338 -11.16 10.85 24.36
CA GLU A 338 -11.64 10.46 25.69
C GLU A 338 -10.65 9.56 26.43
N MET A 339 -10.02 8.61 25.74
CA MET A 339 -8.94 7.80 26.32
C MET A 339 -7.78 8.66 26.83
N LEU A 340 -7.47 9.77 26.15
CA LEU A 340 -6.39 10.68 26.48
C LEU A 340 -6.80 11.83 27.42
N GLN A 341 -8.09 11.96 27.73
CA GLN A 341 -8.64 13.00 28.61
C GLN A 341 -7.90 13.10 29.96
N PRO A 342 -7.53 11.98 30.65
CA PRO A 342 -6.82 12.04 31.92
C PRO A 342 -5.44 12.71 31.86
N ALA A 343 -4.81 12.77 30.67
CA ALA A 343 -3.54 13.46 30.46
C ALA A 343 -3.70 14.97 30.19
N GLY A 344 -4.94 15.49 30.21
CA GLY A 344 -5.24 16.92 30.07
C GLY A 344 -4.66 17.52 28.78
N GLY A 345 -3.96 18.66 28.89
CA GLY A 345 -3.35 19.34 27.76
C GLY A 345 -2.30 18.51 27.01
N PHE A 346 -1.58 17.63 27.72
CA PHE A 346 -0.64 16.71 27.08
C PHE A 346 -1.38 15.63 26.27
N GLY A 347 -2.54 15.16 26.75
CA GLY A 347 -3.40 14.24 26.00
C GLY A 347 -3.84 14.82 24.65
N LYS A 348 -4.19 16.11 24.62
CA LYS A 348 -4.50 16.83 23.36
C LYS A 348 -3.32 16.85 22.40
N PHE A 349 -2.11 17.10 22.90
CA PHE A 349 -0.89 17.05 22.09
C PHE A 349 -0.64 15.65 21.51
N VAL A 350 -0.78 14.60 22.33
CA VAL A 350 -0.65 13.22 21.89
C VAL A 350 -1.70 12.86 20.83
N LEU A 351 -2.95 13.32 21.00
CA LEU A 351 -4.01 13.12 20.02
C LEU A 351 -3.67 13.74 18.66
N VAL A 352 -3.03 14.92 18.64
CA VAL A 352 -2.54 15.53 17.40
C VAL A 352 -1.45 14.65 16.76
N ILE A 353 -0.49 14.14 17.52
CA ILE A 353 0.53 13.21 17.00
C ILE A 353 -0.14 11.98 16.38
N LEU A 354 -1.11 11.39 17.07
CA LEU A 354 -1.86 10.23 16.60
C LEU A 354 -2.68 10.54 15.35
N ALA A 355 -3.30 11.72 15.25
CA ALA A 355 -3.98 12.14 14.04
C ALA A 355 -3.02 12.26 12.85
N LEU A 356 -1.81 12.79 13.07
CA LEU A 356 -0.79 12.93 12.05
C LEU A 356 -0.08 11.61 11.69
N SER A 357 -0.26 10.55 12.49
CA SER A 357 0.37 9.24 12.26
C SER A 357 0.05 8.63 10.90
N VAL A 358 -1.16 8.90 10.37
CA VAL A 358 -1.66 8.34 9.10
C VAL A 358 -1.02 9.01 7.88
N VAL A 359 -0.42 10.20 8.04
CA VAL A 359 0.20 10.97 6.94
C VAL A 359 1.26 10.14 6.22
N GLY A 360 2.06 9.36 6.96
CA GLY A 360 3.07 8.46 6.36
C GLY A 360 2.43 7.44 5.41
N ASN A 361 1.36 6.77 5.86
CA ASN A 361 0.60 5.83 5.04
C ASN A 361 0.00 6.50 3.79
N MET A 362 -0.54 7.72 3.95
CA MET A 362 -1.09 8.50 2.83
C MET A 362 -0.02 8.88 1.80
N VAL A 363 1.19 9.24 2.24
CA VAL A 363 2.30 9.57 1.32
C VAL A 363 2.71 8.36 0.48
N LEU A 364 2.85 7.17 1.10
CA LEU A 364 3.15 5.92 0.37
C LEU A 364 2.02 5.57 -0.61
N SER A 365 0.79 5.78 -0.19
CA SER A 365 -0.39 5.51 -1.01
C SER A 365 -0.45 6.44 -2.22
N ASN A 366 -0.25 7.74 -2.02
CA ASN A 366 -0.18 8.74 -3.09
C ASN A 366 0.92 8.42 -4.11
N TYR A 367 2.06 7.90 -3.65
CA TYR A 367 3.14 7.45 -4.51
C TYR A 367 2.69 6.31 -5.44
N SER A 368 2.06 5.26 -4.91
CA SER A 368 1.56 4.15 -5.72
C SER A 368 0.41 4.56 -6.66
N VAL A 369 -0.47 5.47 -6.23
CA VAL A 369 -1.53 6.02 -7.11
C VAL A 369 -0.91 6.79 -8.28
N ALA A 370 0.09 7.63 -8.02
CA ALA A 370 0.78 8.37 -9.08
C ALA A 370 1.44 7.43 -10.09
N LEU A 371 2.07 6.34 -9.63
CA LEU A 371 2.62 5.30 -10.53
C LEU A 371 1.51 4.63 -11.35
N CYS A 372 0.37 4.32 -10.74
CA CYS A 372 -0.75 3.72 -11.46
C CYS A 372 -1.27 4.64 -12.57
N LEU A 373 -1.47 5.93 -12.25
CA LEU A 373 -1.92 6.92 -13.23
C LEU A 373 -0.88 7.15 -14.34
N GLN A 374 0.42 7.15 -14.03
CA GLN A 374 1.48 7.23 -15.05
C GLN A 374 1.46 6.03 -16.02
N MET A 375 1.02 4.86 -15.57
CA MET A 375 0.91 3.65 -16.40
C MET A 375 -0.36 3.60 -17.27
N LEU A 376 -1.37 4.44 -17.01
CA LEU A 376 -2.69 4.35 -17.64
C LEU A 376 -2.65 4.67 -19.13
N VAL A 377 -1.94 5.75 -19.51
CA VAL A 377 -1.83 6.21 -20.90
C VAL A 377 -0.37 6.60 -21.18
N PRO A 378 0.20 6.30 -22.37
CA PRO A 378 1.60 6.61 -22.68
C PRO A 378 1.99 8.09 -22.51
N ILE A 379 1.03 9.01 -22.63
CA ILE A 379 1.27 10.45 -22.43
C ILE A 379 1.44 10.80 -20.94
N PHE A 380 0.79 10.08 -20.04
CA PHE A 380 0.84 10.30 -18.59
C PHE A 380 2.20 9.96 -17.99
N ALA A 381 2.96 9.07 -18.61
CA ALA A 381 4.34 8.77 -18.22
C ALA A 381 5.29 9.99 -18.30
N ARG A 382 4.92 11.06 -19.04
CA ARG A 382 5.69 12.31 -19.12
C ARG A 382 5.23 13.39 -18.13
N VAL A 383 4.11 13.16 -17.44
CA VAL A 383 3.53 14.12 -16.50
C VAL A 383 4.21 13.96 -15.13
N PRO A 384 4.65 15.06 -14.48
CA PRO A 384 5.23 15.00 -13.15
C PRO A 384 4.28 14.38 -12.12
N ARG A 385 4.80 13.55 -11.21
CA ARG A 385 4.00 12.80 -10.23
C ARG A 385 3.11 13.70 -9.37
N PHE A 386 3.59 14.87 -8.97
CA PHE A 386 2.83 15.78 -8.10
C PHE A 386 1.48 16.21 -8.71
N VAL A 387 1.38 16.26 -10.05
CA VAL A 387 0.13 16.59 -10.74
C VAL A 387 -0.92 15.51 -10.48
N PHE A 388 -0.52 14.24 -10.56
CA PHE A 388 -1.42 13.12 -10.24
C PHE A 388 -1.81 13.12 -8.77
N ILE A 389 -0.87 13.38 -7.86
CA ILE A 389 -1.18 13.47 -6.42
C ILE A 389 -2.17 14.60 -6.15
N PHE A 390 -1.99 15.78 -6.78
CA PHE A 390 -2.92 16.90 -6.65
C PHE A 390 -4.32 16.55 -7.16
N LEU A 391 -4.43 15.95 -8.34
CA LEU A 391 -5.71 15.53 -8.92
C LEU A 391 -6.41 14.48 -8.06
N THR A 392 -5.68 13.47 -7.59
CA THR A 392 -6.22 12.45 -6.68
C THR A 392 -6.74 13.11 -5.41
N MET A 393 -5.99 14.02 -4.80
CA MET A 393 -6.43 14.74 -3.59
C MET A 393 -7.67 15.60 -3.83
N ALA A 394 -7.73 16.31 -4.96
CA ALA A 394 -8.87 17.16 -5.32
C ALA A 394 -10.17 16.36 -5.45
N ILE A 395 -10.10 15.10 -5.90
CA ILE A 395 -11.26 14.20 -5.98
C ILE A 395 -11.50 13.51 -4.63
N MET A 396 -10.43 13.11 -3.94
CA MET A 396 -10.50 12.36 -2.68
C MET A 396 -11.11 13.19 -1.54
N VAL A 397 -10.79 14.47 -1.40
CA VAL A 397 -11.26 15.30 -0.28
C VAL A 397 -12.80 15.41 -0.23
N PRO A 398 -13.51 15.78 -1.33
CA PRO A 398 -14.98 15.75 -1.34
C PRO A 398 -15.55 14.36 -1.05
N MET A 399 -14.96 13.30 -1.59
CA MET A 399 -15.41 11.93 -1.33
C MET A 399 -15.19 11.52 0.13
N ALA A 400 -14.09 11.94 0.75
CA ALA A 400 -13.80 11.72 2.17
C ALA A 400 -14.83 12.41 3.06
N ILE A 401 -15.20 13.65 2.73
CA ILE A 401 -16.25 14.39 3.44
C ILE A 401 -17.60 13.65 3.33
N TYR A 402 -17.95 13.16 2.14
CA TYR A 402 -19.18 12.40 1.95
C TYR A 402 -19.16 11.08 2.75
N ALA A 403 -18.08 10.31 2.63
CA ALA A 403 -17.92 9.02 3.30
C ALA A 403 -17.82 9.17 4.84
N ALA A 404 -17.35 10.31 5.35
CA ALA A 404 -17.27 10.57 6.79
C ALA A 404 -18.64 10.57 7.48
N ALA A 405 -19.72 10.87 6.75
CA ALA A 405 -21.07 10.88 7.30
C ALA A 405 -21.53 9.48 7.74
N GLU A 406 -21.19 8.45 6.96
CA GLU A 406 -21.49 7.04 7.24
C GLU A 406 -20.19 6.23 7.27
N TRP A 407 -19.23 6.67 8.09
CA TRP A 407 -17.85 6.20 8.01
C TRP A 407 -17.69 4.69 8.23
N ALA A 408 -18.46 4.09 9.14
CA ALA A 408 -18.36 2.66 9.46
C ALA A 408 -18.86 1.80 8.30
N THR A 409 -20.04 2.12 7.77
CA THR A 409 -20.62 1.47 6.58
C THR A 409 -19.76 1.69 5.34
N SER A 410 -19.22 2.90 5.16
CA SER A 410 -18.29 3.21 4.07
C SER A 410 -17.02 2.38 4.15
N LEU A 411 -16.46 2.20 5.36
CA LEU A 411 -15.27 1.37 5.59
C LEU A 411 -15.54 -0.11 5.31
N GLU A 412 -16.64 -0.66 5.85
CA GLU A 412 -17.02 -2.06 5.65
C GLU A 412 -17.17 -2.39 4.16
N ASN A 413 -18.00 -1.62 3.44
CA ASN A 413 -18.22 -1.83 2.00
C ASN A 413 -16.93 -1.68 1.19
N PHE A 414 -16.12 -0.68 1.54
CA PHE A 414 -14.84 -0.46 0.88
C PHE A 414 -13.93 -1.69 1.02
N LEU A 415 -13.75 -2.21 2.24
CA LEU A 415 -12.90 -3.38 2.50
C LEU A 415 -13.43 -4.66 1.84
N SER A 416 -14.74 -4.91 1.86
CA SER A 416 -15.33 -6.06 1.16
C SER A 416 -15.06 -6.01 -0.35
N VAL A 417 -15.39 -4.91 -1.02
CA VAL A 417 -15.25 -4.79 -2.48
C VAL A 417 -13.79 -4.90 -2.93
N ILE A 418 -12.86 -4.28 -2.20
CA ILE A 418 -11.45 -4.37 -2.55
C ILE A 418 -10.86 -5.77 -2.31
N GLY A 419 -11.38 -6.51 -1.33
CA GLY A 419 -10.99 -7.89 -1.06
C GLY A 419 -11.28 -8.82 -2.23
N TYR A 420 -12.41 -8.63 -2.92
CA TYR A 420 -12.80 -9.52 -4.03
C TYR A 420 -11.84 -9.40 -5.21
N TRP A 421 -11.52 -8.18 -5.65
CA TRP A 421 -10.61 -8.04 -6.79
C TRP A 421 -9.17 -8.39 -6.40
N ALA A 422 -8.73 -8.10 -5.17
CA ALA A 422 -7.43 -8.51 -4.67
C ALA A 422 -7.30 -10.04 -4.68
N GLY A 423 -8.36 -10.76 -4.29
CA GLY A 423 -8.45 -12.21 -4.41
C GLY A 423 -8.22 -12.71 -5.85
N CYS A 424 -8.92 -12.13 -6.83
CA CYS A 424 -8.71 -12.47 -8.24
C CYS A 424 -7.28 -12.16 -8.73
N PHE A 425 -6.79 -10.97 -8.39
CA PHE A 425 -5.49 -10.49 -8.83
C PHE A 425 -4.36 -11.34 -8.27
N ASP A 426 -4.36 -11.59 -6.97
CA ASP A 426 -3.35 -12.40 -6.29
C ASP A 426 -3.35 -13.83 -6.81
N ALA A 427 -4.54 -14.44 -7.02
CA ALA A 427 -4.64 -15.77 -7.61
C ALA A 427 -3.95 -15.85 -8.98
N VAL A 428 -4.25 -14.91 -9.89
CA VAL A 428 -3.63 -14.87 -11.23
C VAL A 428 -2.12 -14.68 -11.14
N VAL A 429 -1.65 -13.70 -10.36
CA VAL A 429 -0.22 -13.35 -10.32
C VAL A 429 0.60 -14.46 -9.65
N ILE A 430 0.09 -15.04 -8.56
CA ILE A 430 0.75 -16.16 -7.87
C ILE A 430 0.78 -17.38 -8.77
N GLU A 431 -0.34 -17.75 -9.39
CA GLU A 431 -0.40 -18.93 -10.25
C GLU A 431 0.46 -18.77 -11.51
N GLU A 432 0.46 -17.59 -12.14
CA GLU A 432 1.35 -17.27 -13.26
C GLU A 432 2.82 -17.48 -12.89
N LEU A 433 3.23 -16.97 -11.71
CA LEU A 433 4.60 -17.08 -11.24
C LEU A 433 4.98 -18.53 -10.88
N VAL A 434 4.12 -19.22 -10.13
CA VAL A 434 4.42 -20.55 -9.55
C VAL A 434 4.25 -21.66 -10.58
N VAL A 435 3.15 -21.68 -11.33
CA VAL A 435 2.78 -22.80 -12.19
C VAL A 435 3.38 -22.66 -13.59
N PHE A 436 3.17 -21.51 -14.22
CA PHE A 436 3.58 -21.30 -15.61
C PHE A 436 5.05 -20.91 -15.71
N ARG A 437 5.48 -19.96 -14.87
CA ARG A 437 6.86 -19.45 -14.86
C ARG A 437 7.78 -20.19 -13.91
N LYS A 438 7.27 -21.14 -13.10
CA LYS A 438 8.07 -22.04 -12.24
C LYS A 438 9.05 -21.31 -11.31
N MET A 439 8.62 -20.17 -10.75
CA MET A 439 9.46 -19.29 -9.92
C MET A 439 10.69 -18.71 -10.64
N ASP A 440 10.73 -18.74 -11.97
CA ASP A 440 11.81 -18.18 -12.77
C ASP A 440 11.54 -16.71 -13.13
N TYR A 441 12.15 -15.82 -12.36
CA TYR A 441 12.07 -14.37 -12.57
C TYR A 441 12.78 -13.89 -13.84
N THR A 442 13.61 -14.71 -14.49
CA THR A 442 14.27 -14.34 -15.75
C THR A 442 13.28 -14.30 -16.93
N THR A 443 12.13 -14.97 -16.78
CA THR A 443 11.04 -14.95 -17.77
C THR A 443 10.34 -13.58 -17.87
N PHE A 444 10.58 -12.68 -16.91
CA PHE A 444 10.06 -11.31 -16.88
C PHE A 444 11.03 -10.36 -17.59
N ASP A 445 11.11 -10.42 -18.93
CA ASP A 445 12.08 -9.64 -19.71
C ASP A 445 11.79 -8.11 -19.67
N PRO A 446 12.63 -7.31 -18.98
CA PRO A 446 12.41 -5.87 -18.83
C PRO A 446 12.48 -5.08 -20.15
N ARG A 447 12.81 -5.70 -21.30
CA ARG A 447 12.83 -5.04 -22.62
C ARG A 447 11.46 -5.08 -23.33
N ILE A 448 10.53 -5.91 -22.87
CA ILE A 448 9.21 -6.09 -23.50
C ILE A 448 8.03 -5.57 -22.66
N TRP A 449 8.27 -5.11 -21.43
CA TRP A 449 7.25 -4.65 -20.48
C TRP A 449 6.23 -3.62 -21.01
N ASN A 450 6.57 -2.89 -22.08
CA ASN A 450 5.71 -1.90 -22.74
C ASN A 450 5.46 -2.19 -24.23
N LYS A 451 5.66 -3.44 -24.68
CA LYS A 451 5.49 -3.88 -26.07
C LYS A 451 4.31 -4.84 -26.19
N TRP A 452 3.13 -4.33 -26.53
CA TRP A 452 1.88 -5.12 -26.58
C TRP A 452 1.96 -6.38 -27.47
N ARG A 453 2.72 -6.34 -28.57
CA ARG A 453 2.89 -7.48 -29.48
C ARG A 453 3.78 -8.60 -28.94
N ARG A 454 4.52 -8.35 -27.86
CA ARG A 454 5.43 -9.34 -27.25
C ARG A 454 4.93 -9.84 -25.90
N LEU A 455 4.03 -9.09 -25.27
CA LEU A 455 3.35 -9.51 -24.05
C LEU A 455 2.25 -10.54 -24.35
N PRO A 456 1.85 -11.35 -23.36
CA PRO A 456 0.66 -12.18 -23.48
C PRO A 456 -0.58 -11.30 -23.71
N PRO A 457 -1.61 -11.83 -24.40
CA PRO A 457 -2.79 -11.05 -24.71
C PRO A 457 -3.63 -10.75 -23.46
N GLY A 458 -3.62 -11.63 -22.45
CA GLY A 458 -4.26 -11.41 -21.15
C GLY A 458 -5.73 -11.85 -21.08
N PHE A 459 -6.23 -12.57 -22.09
CA PHE A 459 -7.58 -13.11 -22.12
C PHE A 459 -7.81 -14.14 -21.02
N ALA A 460 -6.79 -14.95 -20.71
CA ALA A 460 -6.88 -15.94 -19.66
C ALA A 460 -7.10 -15.30 -18.28
N ALA A 461 -6.32 -14.27 -17.96
CA ALA A 461 -6.36 -13.59 -16.67
C ALA A 461 -7.70 -12.85 -16.46
N ILE A 462 -8.13 -12.07 -17.44
CA ILE A 462 -9.41 -11.35 -17.35
C ILE A 462 -10.60 -12.33 -17.42
N GLY A 463 -10.53 -13.37 -18.25
CA GLY A 463 -11.56 -14.39 -18.38
C GLY A 463 -11.76 -15.17 -17.08
N ALA A 464 -10.67 -15.61 -16.45
CA ALA A 464 -10.73 -16.28 -15.14
C ALA A 464 -11.32 -15.36 -14.06
N SER A 465 -10.90 -14.09 -14.04
CA SER A 465 -11.46 -13.08 -13.12
C SER A 465 -12.96 -12.90 -13.35
N LEU A 466 -13.42 -12.80 -14.59
CA LEU A 466 -14.85 -12.65 -14.93
C LEU A 466 -15.67 -13.91 -14.57
N VAL A 467 -15.11 -15.10 -14.76
CA VAL A 467 -15.75 -16.36 -14.34
C VAL A 467 -15.95 -16.39 -12.83
N SER A 468 -14.96 -15.92 -12.06
CA SER A 468 -15.09 -15.84 -10.61
C SER A 468 -16.24 -14.93 -10.17
N LEU A 469 -16.48 -13.81 -10.87
CA LEU A 469 -17.55 -12.86 -10.53
C LEU A 469 -18.95 -13.49 -10.53
N VAL A 470 -19.17 -14.54 -11.35
CA VAL A 470 -20.44 -15.29 -11.38
C VAL A 470 -20.75 -15.92 -10.03
N VAL A 471 -19.72 -16.34 -9.28
CA VAL A 471 -19.87 -16.97 -7.96
C VAL A 471 -19.64 -15.96 -6.83
N VAL A 472 -18.76 -14.97 -7.02
CA VAL A 472 -18.52 -13.91 -6.04
C VAL A 472 -19.82 -13.14 -5.77
N ILE A 473 -20.54 -12.70 -6.81
CA ILE A 473 -21.75 -11.88 -6.65
C ILE A 473 -22.77 -12.59 -5.74
N PRO A 474 -23.19 -13.85 -5.99
CA PRO A 474 -24.06 -14.58 -5.08
C PRO A 474 -23.53 -14.78 -3.65
N SER A 475 -22.21 -14.76 -3.44
CA SER A 475 -21.52 -14.96 -2.15
C SER A 475 -21.29 -13.66 -1.36
N MET A 476 -21.58 -12.50 -1.94
CA MET A 476 -21.44 -11.21 -1.25
C MET A 476 -22.47 -11.08 -0.12
N ASN A 477 -22.04 -10.55 1.02
CA ASN A 477 -22.92 -10.08 2.08
C ASN A 477 -22.45 -8.71 2.55
N THR A 478 -22.79 -7.71 1.77
CA THR A 478 -22.43 -6.30 1.99
C THR A 478 -23.71 -5.49 2.23
N THR A 479 -23.57 -4.27 2.74
CA THR A 479 -24.75 -3.42 2.99
C THR A 479 -25.51 -3.02 1.73
N TRP A 480 -24.84 -2.97 0.56
CA TRP A 480 -25.47 -2.61 -0.72
C TRP A 480 -26.10 -3.81 -1.44
N TYR A 481 -25.55 -5.00 -1.22
CA TYR A 481 -26.03 -6.22 -1.85
C TYR A 481 -25.72 -7.44 -0.98
N THR A 482 -26.76 -8.22 -0.72
CA THR A 482 -26.69 -9.54 -0.09
C THR A 482 -27.13 -10.58 -1.12
N GLY A 483 -26.19 -11.42 -1.54
CA GLY A 483 -26.47 -12.54 -2.42
C GLY A 483 -27.05 -13.74 -1.66
N PRO A 484 -27.69 -14.69 -2.38
CA PRO A 484 -28.36 -15.83 -1.75
C PRO A 484 -27.41 -16.76 -0.97
N ILE A 485 -26.15 -16.87 -1.37
CA ILE A 485 -25.14 -17.63 -0.62
C ILE A 485 -24.71 -16.81 0.60
N GLY A 486 -24.38 -15.54 0.38
CA GLY A 486 -23.91 -14.63 1.43
C GLY A 486 -24.91 -14.43 2.57
N GLU A 487 -26.22 -14.49 2.26
CA GLU A 487 -27.28 -14.42 3.25
C GLU A 487 -27.16 -15.50 4.34
N HIS A 488 -26.77 -16.71 3.95
CA HIS A 488 -26.73 -17.89 4.81
C HIS A 488 -25.40 -18.05 5.54
N ILE A 489 -24.27 -17.84 4.87
CA ILE A 489 -22.93 -18.16 5.41
C ILE A 489 -22.05 -16.93 5.72
N GLY A 490 -22.48 -15.73 5.33
CA GLY A 490 -21.68 -14.51 5.44
C GLY A 490 -20.95 -14.17 4.16
N ASP A 491 -20.20 -13.06 4.19
CA ASP A 491 -19.47 -12.59 3.01
C ASP A 491 -18.29 -13.53 2.76
N VAL A 492 -18.35 -14.34 1.71
CA VAL A 492 -17.29 -15.28 1.30
C VAL A 492 -16.72 -14.88 -0.07
N GLY A 493 -16.90 -13.60 -0.43
CA GLY A 493 -16.59 -13.13 -1.77
C GLY A 493 -15.10 -13.24 -2.10
N PHE A 494 -14.19 -13.02 -1.13
CA PHE A 494 -12.75 -13.06 -1.42
C PHE A 494 -12.22 -14.49 -1.56
N GLU A 495 -12.67 -15.44 -0.74
CA GLU A 495 -12.21 -16.83 -0.83
C GLU A 495 -12.67 -17.43 -2.15
N VAL A 496 -13.92 -17.16 -2.53
CA VAL A 496 -14.49 -17.56 -3.81
C VAL A 496 -13.72 -16.89 -4.96
N ALA A 497 -13.44 -15.58 -4.86
CA ALA A 497 -12.66 -14.86 -5.86
C ALA A 497 -11.29 -15.51 -6.08
N PHE A 498 -10.56 -15.81 -5.00
CA PHE A 498 -9.24 -16.42 -5.08
C PHE A 498 -9.28 -17.84 -5.65
N VAL A 499 -10.13 -18.72 -5.08
CA VAL A 499 -10.20 -20.14 -5.44
C VAL A 499 -10.75 -20.33 -6.86
N VAL A 500 -11.86 -19.68 -7.19
CA VAL A 500 -12.49 -19.84 -8.51
C VAL A 500 -11.62 -19.23 -9.60
N THR A 501 -10.96 -18.09 -9.34
CA THR A 501 -10.02 -17.52 -10.30
C THR A 501 -8.85 -18.46 -10.55
N ALA A 502 -8.25 -19.06 -9.51
CA ALA A 502 -7.16 -20.01 -9.68
C ALA A 502 -7.59 -21.25 -10.49
N LEU A 503 -8.75 -21.83 -10.16
CA LEU A 503 -9.28 -23.00 -10.89
C LEU A 503 -9.60 -22.69 -12.36
N ALA A 504 -10.08 -21.48 -12.66
CA ALA A 504 -10.38 -21.06 -14.03
C ALA A 504 -9.13 -20.61 -14.80
N TYR A 505 -8.14 -20.02 -14.13
CA TYR A 505 -6.94 -19.49 -14.77
C TYR A 505 -6.06 -20.61 -15.32
N TYR A 506 -5.86 -21.71 -14.60
CA TYR A 506 -5.05 -22.85 -15.06
C TYR A 506 -5.39 -23.34 -16.49
N PRO A 507 -6.64 -23.76 -16.79
CA PRO A 507 -6.99 -24.24 -18.12
C PRO A 507 -6.99 -23.12 -19.17
N LEU A 508 -7.47 -21.92 -18.84
CA LEU A 508 -7.53 -20.80 -19.76
C LEU A 508 -6.14 -20.34 -20.18
N ARG A 509 -5.21 -20.26 -19.23
CA ARG A 509 -3.83 -19.86 -19.46
C ARG A 509 -3.06 -20.92 -20.24
N SER A 510 -3.29 -22.19 -19.95
CA SER A 510 -2.74 -23.30 -20.74
C SER A 510 -3.17 -23.25 -22.21
N LEU A 511 -4.42 -22.88 -22.48
CA LEU A 511 -4.93 -22.69 -23.85
C LEU A 511 -4.33 -21.44 -24.51
N GLU A 512 -4.25 -20.33 -23.78
CA GLU A 512 -3.68 -19.07 -24.26
C GLU A 512 -2.21 -19.22 -24.65
N ILE A 513 -1.42 -19.97 -23.88
CA ILE A 513 -0.02 -20.27 -24.20
C ILE A 513 0.07 -21.12 -25.47
N LYS A 514 -0.79 -22.15 -25.62
CA LYS A 514 -0.84 -22.99 -26.84
C LYS A 514 -1.21 -22.18 -28.08
N TRP A 515 -2.12 -21.22 -27.95
CA TRP A 515 -2.60 -20.40 -29.06
C TRP A 515 -1.64 -19.26 -29.42
N SER A 516 -1.14 -18.53 -28.42
CA SER A 516 -0.31 -17.33 -28.63
C SER A 516 1.19 -17.63 -28.71
N GLY A 517 1.63 -18.77 -28.18
CA GLY A 517 3.04 -19.13 -28.03
C GLY A 517 3.81 -18.28 -27.01
N ARG A 518 3.11 -17.45 -26.21
CA ARG A 518 3.74 -16.48 -25.30
C ARG A 518 3.49 -16.86 -23.85
N ILE A 519 4.57 -16.81 -23.07
CA ILE A 519 4.53 -16.83 -21.62
C ILE A 519 4.60 -15.40 -21.09
#